data_AF-A0A958QNI3-F1
#
_entry.id   AF-A0A958QNI3-F1
#
_cell.length_a   1.000
_cell.length_b   1.000
_cell.length_c   1.000
_cell.angle_alpha   90.00
_cell.angle_beta   90.00
_cell.angle_gamma   90.00
#
_symmetry.space_group_name_H-M   'P 1'
#
loop_
_entity.id
_entity.type
_entity.pdbx_description
1 polymer ?
#
loop_
_entity_poly.entity_id
_entity_poly.type
_entity_poly.pdbx_seq_one_letter_code
_entity_poly.pdbx_strand_id
1 'polypeptide(L)'
;MNKKVSLKDLLSEEDATELFAGLNFEDALQLLEQLVEKVEGGNLSLDHSMLAYEKGVRLVERLRALLSQAESKLQILSKEEGAGE
;
A
#
# COMPACT_ATOMS: atom_id res chain seq x y z
N MET A 1 7.79 -8.85 12.94
CA MET A 1 8.79 -7.86 12.45
C MET A 1 8.27 -7.29 11.15
N ASN A 2 7.68 -6.08 11.16
CA ASN A 2 7.41 -5.40 9.89
C ASN A 2 8.76 -4.93 9.35
N LYS A 3 9.17 -5.49 8.20
CA LYS A 3 10.32 -4.99 7.45
C LYS A 3 10.04 -3.52 7.13
N LYS A 4 10.93 -2.61 7.51
CA LYS A 4 10.83 -1.21 7.14
C LYS A 4 11.20 -1.10 5.65
N VAL A 5 10.21 -1.16 4.77
CA VAL A 5 10.39 -1.04 3.31
C VAL A 5 10.61 0.44 2.98
N SER A 6 11.58 0.73 2.13
CA SER A 6 11.97 2.08 1.70
C SER A 6 11.61 2.32 0.23
N LEU A 7 11.49 3.59 -0.17
CA LEU A 7 11.29 3.99 -1.56
C LEU A 7 12.40 3.49 -2.49
N LYS A 8 13.63 3.34 -1.99
CA LYS A 8 14.74 2.73 -2.76
C LYS A 8 14.49 1.25 -3.06
N ASP A 9 13.84 0.53 -2.16
CA ASP A 9 13.52 -0.87 -2.35
C ASP A 9 12.40 -1.00 -3.40
N LEU A 10 11.45 -0.06 -3.41
CA LEU A 10 10.35 -0.01 -4.39
C LEU A 10 10.80 0.30 -5.82
N LEU A 11 11.80 1.16 -5.98
CA LEU A 11 12.35 1.54 -7.28
C LEU A 11 13.49 0.60 -7.74
N SER A 12 13.72 -0.51 -7.05
CA SER A 12 14.63 -1.56 -7.51
C SER A 12 13.97 -2.43 -8.59
N GLU A 13 14.79 -3.03 -9.45
CA GLU A 13 14.33 -3.98 -10.49
C GLU A 13 13.90 -5.34 -9.93
N GLU A 14 14.07 -5.57 -8.62
CA GLU A 14 13.67 -6.82 -7.99
C GLU A 14 12.15 -6.93 -7.83
N ASP A 15 11.66 -8.18 -7.80
CA ASP A 15 10.24 -8.46 -7.66
C ASP A 15 9.74 -8.06 -6.27
N ALA A 16 9.20 -6.85 -6.18
CA ALA A 16 8.67 -6.26 -4.97
C ALA A 16 7.32 -6.86 -4.51
N THR A 17 6.78 -7.90 -5.19
CA THR A 17 5.44 -8.44 -4.89
C THR A 17 5.28 -8.83 -3.41
N GLU A 18 6.30 -9.46 -2.82
CA GLU A 18 6.25 -9.84 -1.40
C GLU A 18 6.41 -8.65 -0.45
N LEU A 19 6.98 -7.53 -0.90
CA LEU A 19 7.17 -6.33 -0.07
C LEU A 19 5.84 -5.71 0.35
N PHE A 20 4.83 -5.74 -0.54
CA PHE A 20 3.54 -5.07 -0.30
C PHE A 20 2.60 -5.87 0.60
N ALA A 21 2.67 -7.21 0.55
CA ALA A 21 1.74 -8.08 1.27
C ALA A 21 1.87 -7.95 2.81
N GLY A 22 3.07 -7.59 3.29
CA GLY A 22 3.36 -7.40 4.72
C GLY A 22 3.08 -5.99 5.26
N LEU A 23 2.74 -5.01 4.42
CA LEU A 23 2.57 -3.62 4.86
C LEU A 23 1.26 -3.43 5.62
N ASN A 24 1.29 -2.65 6.70
CA ASN A 24 0.08 -2.11 7.31
C ASN A 24 -0.41 -0.88 6.51
N PHE A 25 -1.52 -0.27 6.95
CA PHE A 25 -2.14 0.85 6.23
C PHE A 25 -1.23 2.08 6.22
N GLU A 26 -0.68 2.46 7.37
CA GLU A 26 0.18 3.64 7.53
C GLU A 26 1.46 3.51 6.70
N ASP A 27 2.11 2.36 6.74
CA ASP A 27 3.33 2.07 5.97
C ASP A 27 3.05 2.15 4.46
N ALA A 28 1.95 1.54 4.00
CA ALA A 28 1.57 1.55 2.58
C ALA A 28 1.19 2.96 2.10
N LEU A 29 0.48 3.74 2.93
CA LEU A 29 0.09 5.11 2.60
C LEU A 29 1.33 6.02 2.52
N GLN A 30 2.22 5.94 3.51
CA GLN A 30 3.45 6.73 3.54
C GLN A 30 4.33 6.44 2.32
N LEU A 31 4.43 5.18 1.91
CA LEU A 31 5.20 4.82 0.70
C LEU A 31 4.56 5.37 -0.57
N LEU A 32 3.23 5.34 -0.66
CA LEU A 32 2.51 5.91 -1.80
C LEU A 32 2.73 7.42 -1.90
N GLU A 33 2.65 8.15 -0.78
CA GLU A 33 2.90 9.60 -0.74
C GLU A 33 4.32 9.95 -1.20
N GLN A 34 5.32 9.23 -0.70
CA GLN A 34 6.72 9.44 -1.11
C GLN A 34 6.93 9.14 -2.60
N LEU A 35 6.24 8.12 -3.13
CA LEU A 35 6.30 7.76 -4.53
C LEU A 35 5.70 8.84 -5.42
N VAL A 36 4.52 9.37 -5.04
CA VAL A 36 3.86 10.49 -5.72
C VAL A 36 4.78 11.71 -5.74
N GLU A 37 5.38 12.07 -4.60
CA GLU A 37 6.32 13.19 -4.50
C GLU A 37 7.50 13.03 -5.48
N LYS A 38 8.01 11.80 -5.69
CA LYS A 38 9.09 11.56 -6.66
C LYS A 38 8.65 11.63 -8.12
N VAL A 39 7.44 11.18 -8.42
CA VAL A 39 6.88 11.32 -9.76
C VAL A 39 6.65 12.80 -10.08
N GLU A 40 6.05 13.56 -9.16
CA GLU A 40 5.79 15.00 -9.33
C GLU A 40 7.07 15.83 -9.39
N GLY A 41 8.14 15.38 -8.73
CA GLY A 41 9.45 16.02 -8.80
C GLY A 41 10.12 15.97 -10.19
N GLY A 42 9.63 15.15 -11.13
CA GLY A 42 10.03 15.15 -12.54
C GLY A 42 11.46 14.69 -12.83
N ASN A 43 12.17 14.12 -11.85
CA ASN A 43 13.58 13.70 -11.99
C ASN A 43 13.75 12.17 -12.11
N LEU A 44 12.68 11.45 -12.49
CA LEU A 44 12.73 10.00 -12.72
C LEU A 44 13.06 9.72 -14.18
N SER A 45 13.89 8.70 -14.42
CA SER A 45 14.04 8.13 -15.77
C SER A 45 12.73 7.49 -16.22
N LEU A 46 12.61 7.20 -17.52
CA LEU A 46 11.44 6.51 -18.07
C LEU A 46 11.22 5.15 -17.38
N ASP A 47 12.28 4.36 -17.23
CA ASP A 47 12.21 3.04 -16.59
C ASP A 47 11.76 3.14 -15.12
N HIS A 48 12.32 4.10 -14.36
CA HIS A 48 11.88 4.33 -12.99
C HIS A 48 10.45 4.90 -12.92
N SER A 49 10.01 5.67 -13.91
CA SER A 49 8.63 6.17 -13.98
C SER A 49 7.64 5.01 -14.21
N MET A 50 8.00 4.06 -15.05
CA MET A 50 7.23 2.83 -15.29
C MET A 50 7.15 1.97 -14.03
N LEU A 51 8.28 1.75 -13.35
CA LEU A 51 8.32 1.04 -12.07
C LEU A 51 7.49 1.74 -11.00
N ALA A 52 7.61 3.07 -10.90
CA ALA A 52 6.83 3.87 -9.95
C ALA A 52 5.33 3.73 -10.21
N TYR A 53 4.89 3.75 -11.46
CA TYR A 53 3.49 3.51 -11.79
C TYR A 53 3.03 2.12 -11.34
N GLU A 54 3.77 1.06 -11.69
CA GLU A 54 3.42 -0.32 -11.33
C GLU A 54 3.35 -0.50 -9.80
N LYS A 55 4.36 -0.01 -9.07
CA LYS A 55 4.39 -0.10 -7.60
C LYS A 55 3.27 0.74 -6.97
N GLY A 56 2.97 1.91 -7.54
CA GLY A 56 1.89 2.78 -7.09
C GLY A 56 0.52 2.09 -7.19
N VAL A 57 0.25 1.40 -8.30
CA VAL A 57 -0.99 0.60 -8.47
C VAL A 57 -1.09 -0.46 -7.38
N ARG A 58 -0.01 -1.22 -7.13
CA ARG A 58 0.01 -2.27 -6.10
C ARG A 58 -0.20 -1.71 -4.68
N LEU A 59 0.37 -0.55 -4.35
CA LEU A 59 0.14 0.12 -3.07
C LEU A 59 -1.32 0.51 -2.89
N VAL A 60 -1.96 1.06 -3.93
CA VAL A 60 -3.38 1.40 -3.91
C VAL A 60 -4.26 0.16 -3.72
N GLU A 61 -3.95 -0.95 -4.38
CA GLU A 61 -4.65 -2.22 -4.18
C GLU A 61 -4.52 -2.73 -2.74
N ARG A 62 -3.31 -2.66 -2.16
CA ARG A 62 -3.07 -3.03 -0.77
C ARG A 62 -3.89 -2.17 0.20
N LEU A 63 -3.90 -0.85 0.01
CA LEU A 63 -4.66 0.09 0.85
C LEU A 63 -6.16 -0.23 0.80
N ARG A 64 -6.72 -0.47 -0.39
CA ARG A 64 -8.12 -0.88 -0.57
C ARG A 64 -8.43 -2.19 0.14
N ALA A 65 -7.55 -3.19 0.03
CA ALA A 65 -7.73 -4.47 0.70
C ALA A 65 -7.70 -4.34 2.23
N LEU A 66 -6.86 -3.45 2.77
CA LEU A 66 -6.80 -3.19 4.21
C LEU A 66 -8.05 -2.47 4.71
N LEU A 67 -8.55 -1.47 3.97
CA LEU A 67 -9.81 -0.78 4.29
C LEU A 67 -11.00 -1.74 4.26
N SER A 68 -11.11 -2.57 3.21
CA SER A 68 -12.17 -3.57 3.11
C SER A 68 -12.14 -4.58 4.27
N GLN A 69 -10.96 -5.01 4.70
CA GLN A 69 -10.83 -5.86 5.89
C GLN A 69 -11.28 -5.16 7.17
N ALA A 70 -10.98 -3.87 7.32
CA ALA A 70 -11.43 -3.09 8.48
C ALA A 70 -12.97 -2.93 8.46
N GLU A 71 -13.55 -2.59 7.32
CA GLU A 71 -15.00 -2.47 7.13
C GLU A 71 -15.73 -3.79 7.43
N SER A 72 -15.21 -4.91 6.92
CA SER A 72 -15.78 -6.24 7.18
C SER A 72 -15.79 -6.59 8.68
N LYS A 73 -14.70 -6.27 9.40
CA LYS A 73 -14.64 -6.47 10.85
C LYS A 73 -15.67 -5.61 11.59
N LEU A 74 -15.85 -4.35 11.18
CA LEU A 74 -16.87 -3.47 11.76
C LEU A 74 -18.28 -4.02 11.51
N GLN A 75 -18.58 -4.52 10.31
CA GLN A 75 -19.88 -5.10 9.99
C GLN A 75 -20.21 -6.33 10.84
N ILE A 76 -19.23 -7.20 11.09
CA ILE A 76 -19.41 -8.37 11.95
C ILE A 76 -19.75 -7.93 13.37
N LEU A 77 -18.95 -7.01 13.94
CA LEU A 77 -19.17 -6.48 15.29
C LEU A 77 -20.55 -5.84 15.45
N SER A 78 -20.97 -5.01 14.49
CA SER A 78 -22.30 -4.38 14.52
C SER A 78 -23.45 -5.38 14.43
N LYS A 79 -23.26 -6.51 13.74
CA LYS A 79 -24.26 -7.57 13.64
C LYS A 79 -24.35 -8.42 14.91
N GLU A 80 -23.23 -8.61 15.60
CA GLU A 80 -23.20 -9.28 16.91
C GLU A 80 -23.84 -8.42 18.00
N GLU A 81 -23.64 -7.10 17.99
CA GLU A 81 -24.29 -6.17 18.91
C GLU A 81 -25.82 -6.08 18.71
N GLY A 82 -26.31 -6.23 17.48
CA GLY A 82 -27.75 -6.22 17.17
C GLY A 82 -28.50 -7.54 17.37
N ALA A 83 -27.78 -8.65 17.68
CA ALA A 83 -28.38 -9.97 17.88
C ALA A 83 -28.66 -10.32 19.36
N GLY A 84 -28.43 -9.36 20.26
CA GLY A 84 -28.65 -9.49 21.72
C GLY A 84 -29.94 -8.87 22.25
N GLU A 85 -30.85 -8.40 21.39
CA GLU A 85 -32.19 -7.88 21.77
C GLU A 85 -33.32 -8.84 21.41
#